data_AF-R7U753-F1
#
_entry.id   AF-R7U753-F1
#
_cell.length_a   1.000
_cell.length_b   1.000
_cell.length_c   1.000
_cell.angle_alpha   90.00
_cell.angle_beta   90.00
_cell.angle_gamma   90.00
#
_symmetry.space_group_name_H-M   'P 1'
#
loop_
_entity.id
_entity.type
_entity.pdbx_description
1 polymer ?
#
loop_
_entity_poly.entity_id
_entity_poly.type
_entity_poly.pdbx_seq_one_letter_code
_entity_poly.pdbx_strand_id
1 'polypeptide(L)'
;MSLRVAQFKRFDYDRALQLIINYYTIRAENKDIIKELTPKAVKHILDSCVSIILPKKDKLGRAIFYLRPAKWDPDKFSLFEILRVNIMNLEMAIMEEENQINGMVLVINSSEMTWNHVKNFERGYAKIMMGIIQVKYFYSVIS
;
A
#
# COMPACT_ATOMS: atom_id res chain seq x y z
N MET A 1 17.66 31.60 -9.93
CA MET A 1 17.18 30.21 -9.76
C MET A 1 18.07 29.31 -10.62
N SER A 2 18.80 28.34 -10.05
CA SER A 2 19.87 27.60 -10.75
C SER A 2 19.31 26.46 -11.63
N LEU A 3 19.99 26.15 -12.74
CA LEU A 3 19.62 25.06 -13.67
C LEU A 3 19.44 23.70 -12.97
N ARG A 4 20.20 23.44 -11.91
CA ARG A 4 20.05 22.23 -11.07
C ARG A 4 18.69 22.17 -10.37
N VAL A 5 18.18 23.28 -9.87
CA VAL A 5 16.86 23.34 -9.22
C VAL A 5 15.73 23.15 -10.23
N ALA A 6 15.86 23.72 -11.42
CA ALA A 6 14.89 23.52 -12.51
C ALA A 6 14.89 22.07 -13.04
N GLN A 7 16.06 21.45 -13.13
CA GLN A 7 16.18 20.03 -13.48
C GLN A 7 15.64 19.13 -12.37
N PHE A 8 15.90 19.42 -11.09
CA PHE A 8 15.35 18.65 -9.97
C PHE A 8 13.82 18.71 -9.95
N LYS A 9 13.23 19.90 -10.15
CA LYS A 9 11.77 20.08 -10.25
C LYS A 9 11.15 19.39 -11.49
N ARG A 10 11.84 19.40 -12.64
CA ARG A 10 11.42 18.62 -13.82
C ARG A 10 11.51 17.12 -13.56
N PHE A 11 12.57 16.67 -12.90
CA PHE A 11 12.78 15.27 -12.55
C PHE A 11 11.71 14.77 -11.58
N ASP A 12 11.26 15.62 -10.66
CA ASP A 12 10.13 15.35 -9.77
C ASP A 12 8.80 15.32 -10.52
N TYR A 13 8.57 16.21 -11.48
CA TYR A 13 7.36 16.19 -12.30
C TYR A 13 7.27 14.94 -13.17
N ASP A 14 8.34 14.57 -13.86
CA ASP A 14 8.39 13.37 -14.70
C ASP A 14 8.23 12.09 -13.87
N ARG A 15 8.81 12.05 -12.66
CA ARG A 15 8.58 10.98 -11.69
C ARG A 15 7.13 10.93 -11.22
N ALA A 16 6.55 12.05 -10.78
CA ALA A 16 5.16 12.12 -10.34
C ALA A 16 4.21 11.64 -11.45
N LEU A 17 4.45 12.07 -12.69
CA LEU A 17 3.70 11.62 -13.85
C LEU A 17 3.85 10.11 -14.09
N GLN A 18 5.07 9.56 -14.03
CA GLN A 18 5.28 8.12 -14.14
C GLN A 18 4.57 7.33 -13.03
N LEU A 19 4.49 7.88 -11.81
CA LEU A 19 3.78 7.24 -10.70
C LEU A 19 2.27 7.20 -10.94
N ILE A 20 1.70 8.29 -11.43
CA ILE A 20 0.29 8.38 -11.83
C ILE A 20 0.02 7.35 -12.93
N ILE A 21 0.85 7.32 -13.97
CA ILE A 21 0.74 6.36 -15.07
C ILE A 21 0.82 4.93 -14.53
N ASN A 22 1.82 4.62 -13.69
CA ASN A 22 1.98 3.28 -13.12
C ASN A 22 0.79 2.88 -12.25
N TYR A 23 0.26 3.77 -11.42
CA TYR A 23 -0.95 3.52 -10.63
C TYR A 23 -2.14 3.17 -11.53
N TYR A 24 -2.40 3.98 -12.56
CA TYR A 24 -3.52 3.74 -13.47
C TYR A 24 -3.31 2.51 -14.37
N THR A 25 -2.07 2.21 -14.77
CA THR A 25 -1.72 0.98 -15.50
C THR A 25 -1.97 -0.25 -14.64
N ILE A 26 -1.44 -0.28 -13.41
CA ILE A 26 -1.70 -1.37 -12.45
C ILE A 26 -3.21 -1.51 -12.22
N ARG A 27 -3.93 -0.39 -12.10
CA ARG A 27 -5.38 -0.39 -11.93
C ARG A 27 -6.13 -0.92 -13.15
N ALA A 28 -5.68 -0.61 -14.35
CA ALA A 28 -6.27 -1.07 -15.60
C ALA A 28 -5.99 -2.56 -15.85
N GLU A 29 -4.80 -3.05 -15.48
CA GLU A 29 -4.39 -4.45 -15.59
C GLU A 29 -5.06 -5.35 -14.54
N ASN A 30 -5.41 -4.78 -13.37
CA ASN A 30 -5.94 -5.51 -12.22
C ASN A 30 -7.37 -5.07 -11.87
N LYS A 31 -8.21 -4.80 -12.88
CA LYS A 31 -9.59 -4.33 -12.69
C LYS A 31 -10.40 -5.27 -11.79
N ASP A 32 -10.19 -6.58 -11.89
CA ASP A 32 -10.90 -7.56 -11.07
C ASP A 32 -10.50 -7.46 -9.59
N ILE A 33 -9.29 -7.00 -9.28
CA ILE A 33 -8.84 -6.76 -7.91
C ILE A 33 -9.37 -5.42 -7.41
N ILE A 34 -9.47 -4.39 -8.26
CA ILE A 34 -9.77 -3.01 -7.84
C ILE A 34 -11.26 -2.64 -8.00
N LYS A 35 -12.09 -3.56 -8.50
CA LYS A 35 -13.54 -3.38 -8.57
C LYS A 35 -14.16 -3.42 -7.16
N GLU A 36 -14.98 -2.41 -6.85
CA GLU A 36 -15.79 -2.31 -5.62
C GLU A 36 -14.98 -2.25 -4.29
N LEU A 37 -14.05 -1.31 -4.19
CA LEU A 37 -13.38 -0.93 -2.94
C LEU A 37 -14.31 -0.15 -1.98
N THR A 38 -15.46 -0.72 -1.61
CA THR A 38 -16.33 -0.11 -0.59
C THR A 38 -16.10 -0.77 0.76
N PRO A 39 -16.12 -0.03 1.88
CA PRO A 39 -15.98 -0.61 3.22
C PRO A 39 -16.99 -1.74 3.50
N LYS A 40 -18.17 -1.68 2.88
CA LYS A 40 -19.22 -2.71 2.99
C LYS A 40 -18.81 -4.02 2.31
N ALA A 41 -18.14 -3.96 1.16
CA ALA A 41 -17.72 -5.14 0.40
C ALA A 41 -16.54 -5.89 1.03
N VAL A 42 -15.74 -5.21 1.87
CA VAL A 42 -14.55 -5.79 2.52
C VAL A 42 -14.64 -5.85 4.05
N LYS A 43 -15.83 -5.58 4.62
CA LYS A 43 -16.03 -5.45 6.07
C LYS A 43 -15.53 -6.67 6.84
N HIS A 44 -15.86 -7.87 6.38
CA HIS A 44 -15.47 -9.13 7.01
C HIS A 44 -13.95 -9.32 7.11
N ILE A 45 -13.19 -8.70 6.21
CA ILE A 45 -11.72 -8.73 6.20
C ILE A 45 -11.15 -7.60 7.03
N LEU A 46 -11.77 -6.42 7.00
CA LEU A 46 -11.42 -5.33 7.92
C LEU A 46 -11.53 -5.81 9.37
N ASP A 47 -12.60 -6.54 9.69
CA ASP A 47 -12.83 -7.11 11.02
C ASP A 47 -11.75 -8.15 11.41
N SER A 48 -11.16 -8.87 10.44
CA SER A 48 -10.03 -9.79 10.70
C SER A 48 -8.75 -9.06 11.12
N CYS A 49 -8.66 -7.75 10.87
CA CYS A 49 -7.54 -6.89 11.21
C CYS A 49 -6.18 -7.42 10.70
N VAL A 50 -6.16 -8.06 9.53
CA VAL A 50 -4.95 -8.51 8.83
C VAL A 50 -4.03 -7.33 8.51
N SER A 51 -4.59 -6.18 8.14
CA SER A 51 -3.82 -4.96 7.93
C SER A 51 -4.58 -3.73 8.42
N ILE A 52 -3.85 -2.79 9.02
CA ILE A 52 -4.40 -1.54 9.55
C ILE A 52 -3.36 -0.42 9.45
N ILE A 53 -3.84 0.83 9.36
CA ILE A 53 -3.01 2.00 9.66
C ILE A 53 -3.12 2.26 11.16
N LEU A 54 -1.99 2.30 11.86
CA LEU A 54 -2.01 2.60 13.30
C LEU A 54 -2.34 4.08 13.52
N PRO A 55 -3.09 4.41 14.59
CA PRO A 55 -3.41 5.80 14.91
C PRO A 55 -2.17 6.59 15.39
N LYS A 56 -1.14 5.88 15.86
CA LYS A 56 0.12 6.51 16.26
C LYS A 56 1.12 6.47 15.10
N LYS A 57 1.77 7.60 14.88
CA LYS A 57 2.91 7.74 13.97
C LYS A 57 4.20 7.34 14.68
N ASP A 58 5.25 7.06 13.91
CA ASP A 58 6.56 6.79 14.49
C ASP A 58 7.27 8.07 14.95
N LYS A 59 8.51 7.94 15.45
CA LYS A 59 9.29 9.08 15.95
C LYS A 59 9.64 10.12 14.87
N LEU A 60 9.48 9.79 13.59
CA LEU A 60 9.74 10.66 12.45
C LEU A 60 8.45 11.21 11.84
N GLY A 61 7.29 11.01 12.49
CA GLY A 61 6.00 11.47 11.98
C GLY A 61 5.44 10.63 10.82
N ARG A 62 5.98 9.44 10.58
CA ARG A 62 5.54 8.56 9.49
C ARG A 62 4.34 7.73 9.90
N ALA A 63 3.36 7.58 9.02
CA ALA A 63 2.25 6.67 9.27
C ALA A 63 2.74 5.21 9.31
N ILE A 64 2.19 4.41 10.22
CA ILE A 64 2.60 3.01 10.37
C ILE A 64 1.53 2.13 9.73
N PHE A 65 1.86 1.51 8.61
CA PHE A 65 1.05 0.45 8.04
C PHE A 65 1.45 -0.88 8.68
N TYR A 66 0.56 -1.46 9.48
CA TYR A 66 0.84 -2.67 10.26
C TYR A 66 0.14 -3.87 9.62
N LEU A 67 0.93 -4.89 9.26
CA LEU A 67 0.49 -6.11 8.61
C LEU A 67 0.71 -7.31 9.52
N ARG A 68 -0.33 -8.14 9.68
CA ARG A 68 -0.32 -9.41 10.42
C ARG A 68 -0.77 -10.54 9.50
N PRO A 69 0.15 -11.13 8.70
CA PRO A 69 -0.19 -12.20 7.78
C PRO A 69 -0.83 -13.42 8.45
N ALA A 70 -0.48 -13.73 9.71
CA ALA A 70 -1.05 -14.85 10.46
C ALA A 70 -2.53 -14.68 10.83
N LYS A 71 -3.10 -13.47 10.72
CA LYS A 71 -4.54 -13.23 10.92
C LYS A 71 -5.37 -13.54 9.68
N TRP A 72 -4.71 -13.77 8.55
CA TRP A 72 -5.40 -14.13 7.31
C TRP A 72 -5.67 -15.62 7.32
N ASP A 73 -6.92 -15.99 7.02
CA ASP A 73 -7.31 -17.37 6.80
C ASP A 73 -7.35 -17.63 5.28
N PRO A 74 -6.34 -18.33 4.71
CA PRO A 74 -6.26 -18.56 3.26
C PRO A 74 -7.39 -19.44 2.71
N ASP A 75 -8.06 -20.21 3.57
CA ASP A 75 -9.15 -21.08 3.18
C ASP A 75 -10.49 -20.33 3.11
N LYS A 76 -10.59 -19.18 3.78
CA LYS A 76 -11.79 -18.33 3.80
C LYS A 76 -11.73 -17.17 2.81
N PHE A 77 -10.56 -16.54 2.66
CA PHE A 77 -10.43 -15.32 1.85
C PHE A 77 -9.27 -15.45 0.89
N SER A 78 -9.49 -14.98 -0.33
CA SER A 78 -8.42 -14.95 -1.32
C SER A 78 -7.39 -13.88 -0.97
N LEU A 79 -6.16 -14.10 -1.42
CA LEU A 79 -5.09 -13.10 -1.34
C LEU A 79 -5.49 -11.77 -2.01
N PHE A 80 -6.33 -11.81 -3.05
CA PHE A 80 -6.83 -10.63 -3.74
C PHE A 80 -7.70 -9.74 -2.85
N GLU A 81 -8.51 -10.35 -1.98
CA GLU A 81 -9.32 -9.57 -1.06
C GLU A 81 -8.46 -8.92 0.06
N ILE A 82 -7.37 -9.57 0.46
CA ILE A 82 -6.36 -8.94 1.35
C ILE A 82 -5.71 -7.74 0.66
N LEU A 83 -5.36 -7.87 -0.63
CA LEU A 83 -4.81 -6.77 -1.42
C LEU A 83 -5.78 -5.59 -1.52
N ARG A 84 -7.09 -5.85 -1.68
CA ARG A 84 -8.13 -4.81 -1.69
C ARG A 84 -8.12 -3.99 -0.40
N VAL A 85 -8.09 -4.67 0.76
CA VAL A 85 -8.04 -3.98 2.06
C VAL A 85 -6.75 -3.18 2.22
N ASN A 86 -5.61 -3.72 1.77
CA ASN A 86 -4.34 -2.99 1.79
C ASN A 86 -4.40 -1.72 0.93
N ILE A 87 -4.95 -1.81 -0.28
CA ILE A 87 -5.13 -0.65 -1.16
C ILE A 87 -6.04 0.38 -0.49
N MET A 88 -7.18 -0.04 0.08
CA MET A 88 -8.11 0.87 0.77
C MET A 88 -7.45 1.58 1.96
N ASN A 89 -6.77 0.84 2.82
CA ASN A 89 -6.03 1.40 3.96
C ASN A 89 -4.99 2.43 3.50
N LEU A 90 -4.25 2.11 2.44
CA LEU A 90 -3.23 3.01 1.89
C LEU A 90 -3.85 4.20 1.13
N GLU A 91 -5.03 4.08 0.55
CA GLU A 91 -5.75 5.21 -0.09
C GLU A 91 -6.32 6.16 0.96
N MET A 92 -6.81 5.63 2.08
CA MET A 92 -7.24 6.45 3.22
C MET A 92 -6.06 7.15 3.88
N ALA A 93 -4.94 6.47 4.08
CA ALA A 93 -3.75 7.04 4.72
C ALA A 93 -3.20 8.26 3.99
N ILE A 94 -3.18 8.23 2.65
CA ILE A 94 -2.67 9.34 1.83
C ILE A 94 -3.62 10.54 1.76
N MET A 95 -4.86 10.44 2.28
CA MET A 95 -5.74 11.62 2.38
C MET A 95 -5.24 12.62 3.44
N GLU A 96 -4.41 12.18 4.39
CA GLU A 96 -3.77 13.07 5.35
C GLU A 96 -2.51 13.70 4.76
N GLU A 97 -2.45 15.03 4.72
CA GLU A 97 -1.32 15.81 4.19
C GLU A 97 -0.01 15.48 4.91
N GLU A 98 -0.05 15.29 6.24
CA GLU A 98 1.14 14.91 7.01
C GLU A 98 1.71 13.55 6.56
N ASN A 99 0.86 12.62 6.13
CA ASN A 99 1.33 11.31 5.62
C ASN A 99 1.89 11.43 4.20
N GLN A 100 1.44 12.42 3.43
CA GLN A 100 2.05 12.76 2.15
C GLN A 100 3.46 13.30 2.40
N ILE A 101 3.65 14.24 3.32
CA ILE A 101 4.96 14.86 3.59
C ILE A 101 5.93 13.88 4.26
N ASN A 102 5.51 13.23 5.34
CA ASN A 102 6.41 12.39 6.14
C ASN A 102 6.55 10.97 5.58
N GLY A 103 5.62 10.54 4.74
CA GLY A 103 5.57 9.19 4.19
C GLY A 103 5.10 8.15 5.21
N MET A 104 5.38 6.88 4.89
CA MET A 104 4.87 5.73 5.63
C MET A 104 5.94 4.66 5.88
N VAL A 105 5.76 3.86 6.92
CA VAL A 105 6.56 2.66 7.19
C VAL A 105 5.67 1.43 7.24
N LEU A 106 6.09 0.36 6.58
CA LEU A 106 5.45 -0.95 6.67
C LEU A 106 6.09 -1.76 7.81
N VAL A 107 5.28 -2.21 8.75
CA VAL A 107 5.68 -3.11 9.83
C VAL A 107 4.94 -4.43 9.65
N ILE A 108 5.68 -5.52 9.51
CA ILE A 108 5.11 -6.86 9.33
C ILE A 108 5.37 -7.67 10.60
N ASN A 109 4.31 -8.09 11.27
CA ASN A 109 4.39 -9.07 12.33
C ASN A 109 4.15 -10.47 11.74
N SER A 110 5.23 -11.21 11.56
CA SER A 110 5.25 -12.57 11.05
C SER A 110 5.18 -13.65 12.14
N SER A 111 5.02 -13.26 13.41
CA SER A 111 4.75 -14.22 14.48
C SER A 111 3.47 -15.01 14.14
N GLU A 112 3.48 -16.31 14.47
CA GLU A 112 2.35 -17.23 14.22
C GLU A 112 2.09 -17.55 12.73
N MET A 113 2.93 -17.07 11.79
CA MET A 113 2.82 -17.49 10.40
C MET A 113 3.14 -18.98 10.23
N THR A 114 2.27 -19.67 9.49
CA THR A 114 2.45 -21.07 9.09
C THR A 114 2.91 -21.19 7.64
N TRP A 115 3.42 -22.36 7.26
CA TRP A 115 3.77 -22.68 5.88
C TRP A 115 2.62 -22.52 4.87
N ASN A 116 1.37 -22.68 5.32
CA ASN A 116 0.20 -22.46 4.45
C ASN A 116 0.12 -20.99 4.02
N HIS A 117 0.38 -20.05 4.93
CA HIS A 117 0.44 -18.63 4.59
C HIS A 117 1.56 -18.37 3.56
N VAL A 118 2.78 -18.83 3.84
CA VAL A 118 3.95 -18.58 2.98
C VAL A 118 3.72 -19.05 1.54
N LYS A 119 3.21 -20.28 1.36
CA LYS A 119 2.91 -20.83 0.02
C LYS A 119 1.88 -20.02 -0.76
N ASN A 120 0.87 -19.48 -0.07
CA ASN A 120 -0.16 -18.68 -0.72
C ASN A 120 0.29 -17.22 -0.97
N PHE A 121 1.20 -16.68 -0.15
CA PHE A 121 1.84 -15.39 -0.39
C PHE A 121 2.77 -15.41 -1.63
N GLU A 122 3.51 -16.49 -1.84
CA GLU A 122 4.53 -16.59 -2.91
C GLU A 122 3.95 -16.48 -4.33
N ARG A 123 2.70 -16.92 -4.57
CA ARG A 123 2.11 -17.07 -5.93
C ARG A 123 1.64 -15.77 -6.62
N GLY A 124 2.09 -14.58 -6.19
CA GLY A 124 1.77 -13.31 -6.87
C GLY A 124 1.79 -12.05 -6.00
N TYR A 125 1.83 -12.20 -4.66
CA TYR A 125 1.77 -11.08 -3.72
C TYR A 125 2.97 -10.14 -3.81
N ALA A 126 4.18 -10.70 -3.88
CA ALA A 126 5.42 -9.93 -3.76
C ALA A 126 5.55 -8.89 -4.88
N LYS A 127 5.23 -9.25 -6.12
CA LYS A 127 5.33 -8.34 -7.28
C LYS A 127 4.33 -7.18 -7.20
N ILE A 128 3.09 -7.47 -6.82
CA ILE A 128 2.03 -6.45 -6.71
C ILE A 128 2.28 -5.53 -5.52
N MET A 129 2.65 -6.08 -4.36
CA MET A 129 2.95 -5.28 -3.17
C MET A 129 4.22 -4.45 -3.33
N MET A 130 5.28 -4.99 -3.93
CA MET A 130 6.47 -4.19 -4.27
C MET A 130 6.10 -3.04 -5.21
N GLY A 131 5.27 -3.28 -6.23
CA GLY A 131 4.76 -2.22 -7.11
C GLY A 131 3.98 -1.14 -6.35
N ILE A 132 3.03 -1.52 -5.48
CA ILE A 132 2.20 -0.57 -4.70
C ILE A 132 3.05 0.23 -3.71
N ILE A 133 3.97 -0.44 -3.02
CA ILE A 133 4.86 0.19 -2.03
C ILE A 133 5.84 1.15 -2.71
N GLN A 134 6.44 0.74 -3.82
CA GLN A 134 7.41 1.54 -4.57
C GLN A 134 6.77 2.77 -5.22
N VAL A 135 5.50 2.69 -5.63
CA VAL A 135 4.75 3.83 -6.14
C VAL A 135 4.47 4.86 -5.04
N LYS A 136 4.24 4.43 -3.79
CA LYS A 136 3.82 5.33 -2.70
C LYS A 136 4.98 5.98 -1.94
N TYR A 137 6.14 5.33 -1.82
CA TYR A 137 7.34 5.94 -1.19
C TYR A 137 7.86 7.19 -1.91
N PHE A 138 7.55 7.38 -3.20
CA PHE A 138 8.00 8.55 -3.94
C PHE A 138 7.06 9.75 -3.86
N TYR A 139 5.76 9.55 -3.63
CA TYR A 139 4.85 10.69 -3.40
C TYR A 139 5.29 11.54 -2.20
N SER A 140 5.88 10.92 -1.16
CA SER A 140 6.42 11.65 0.00
C SER A 140 7.77 12.34 -0.20
N VAL A 141 8.40 12.14 -1.36
CA VAL A 141 9.66 12.81 -1.70
C VAL A 141 9.41 14.00 -2.63
N ILE A 142 8.23 14.07 -3.26
CA ILE A 142 7.91 15.03 -4.33
C ILE A 142 6.96 16.17 -3.85
N SER A 143 6.28 16.01 -2.71
CA SER A 143 5.39 17.04 -2.10
C SER A 143 6.11 17.90 -1.07
#